data_AF-B9THI6-F1
#
_entry.id   AF-B9THI6-F1
#
_cell.length_a   1.000
_cell.length_b   1.000
_cell.length_c   1.000
_cell.angle_alpha   90.00
_cell.angle_beta   90.00
_cell.angle_gamma   90.00
#
_symmetry.space_group_name_H-M   'P 1'
#
loop_
_entity.id
_entity.type
_entity.pdbx_description
1 polymer ?
#
loop_
_entity_poly.entity_id
_entity_poly.type
_entity_poly.pdbx_seq_one_letter_code
_entity_poly.pdbx_strand_id
1 'polypeptide(L)'
;EKAAKLAEKRHKDVIEEQREESEHTQVQHMLIRIGRALNYQVFVARNDRNRSCHGESFAQLTTPNLPNIGASRDVTDTVSLIDVIWIDAKSNKIICAFEVEKSTSIYSGMLRMKDLARSLSDQDCHFYLVAPDKREHEVIAQINRPAFKGDLDFTIGYLPFNTLKQHCDSMCMLADSHEVLKKIAHFEFF
;
A
#
# COMPACT_ATOMS: atom_id res chain seq x y z
N GLU A 1 -27.23 -24.61 -22.10
CA GLU A 1 -27.49 -23.25 -21.57
C GLU A 1 -26.73 -22.93 -20.26
N LYS A 2 -26.89 -23.70 -19.17
CA LYS A 2 -26.17 -23.46 -17.89
C LYS A 2 -24.63 -23.47 -18.00
N ALA A 3 -24.07 -24.39 -18.79
CA ALA A 3 -22.62 -24.49 -19.00
C ALA A 3 -22.04 -23.27 -19.75
N ALA A 4 -22.77 -22.72 -20.73
CA ALA A 4 -22.36 -21.53 -21.48
C ALA A 4 -22.36 -20.27 -20.58
N LYS A 5 -23.42 -20.09 -19.77
CA LYS A 5 -23.49 -19.00 -18.77
C LYS A 5 -22.36 -19.07 -17.73
N LEU A 6 -21.99 -20.29 -17.30
CA LEU A 6 -20.88 -20.48 -16.36
C LEU A 6 -19.52 -20.15 -17.00
N ALA A 7 -19.30 -20.54 -18.26
CA ALA A 7 -18.08 -20.24 -19.00
C ALA A 7 -17.93 -18.72 -19.25
N GLU A 8 -19.01 -18.06 -19.64
CA GLU A 8 -19.03 -16.59 -19.83
C GLU A 8 -18.72 -15.85 -18.53
N LYS A 9 -19.30 -16.28 -17.41
CA LYS A 9 -19.00 -15.71 -16.09
C LYS A 9 -17.51 -15.85 -15.74
N ARG A 10 -16.96 -17.06 -15.85
CA ARG A 10 -15.52 -17.31 -15.58
C ARG A 10 -14.62 -16.46 -16.45
N HIS A 11 -14.95 -16.29 -17.73
CA HIS A 11 -14.18 -15.45 -18.64
C HIS A 11 -14.19 -13.97 -18.20
N LYS A 12 -15.35 -13.46 -17.79
CA LYS A 12 -15.47 -12.09 -17.25
C LYS A 12 -14.67 -11.93 -15.94
N ASP A 13 -14.77 -12.90 -15.03
CA ASP A 13 -14.06 -12.89 -13.75
C ASP A 13 -12.53 -12.82 -13.97
N VAL A 14 -11.99 -13.61 -14.90
CA VAL A 14 -10.56 -13.60 -15.26
C VAL A 14 -10.11 -12.26 -15.86
N ILE A 15 -10.93 -11.64 -16.72
CA ILE A 15 -10.59 -10.34 -17.32
C ILE A 15 -10.55 -9.25 -16.24
N GLU A 16 -11.50 -9.26 -15.31
CA GLU A 16 -11.55 -8.29 -14.23
C GLU A 16 -10.35 -8.46 -13.28
N GLU A 17 -10.00 -9.69 -12.92
CA GLU A 17 -8.82 -10.00 -12.08
C GLU A 17 -7.53 -9.48 -12.74
N GLN A 18 -7.34 -9.69 -14.04
CA GLN A 18 -6.18 -9.16 -14.77
C GLN A 18 -6.13 -7.63 -14.77
N ARG A 19 -7.29 -6.96 -14.87
CA ARG A 19 -7.37 -5.49 -14.80
C ARG A 19 -7.00 -5.00 -13.42
N GLU A 20 -7.56 -5.60 -12.37
CA GLU A 20 -7.22 -5.28 -10.99
C GLU A 20 -5.71 -5.47 -10.74
N GLU A 21 -5.14 -6.59 -11.18
CA GLU A 21 -3.70 -6.86 -11.07
C GLU A 21 -2.84 -5.82 -11.77
N SER A 22 -3.25 -5.37 -12.96
CA SER A 22 -2.60 -4.30 -13.69
C SER A 22 -2.69 -2.98 -12.92
N GLU A 23 -3.86 -2.60 -12.40
CA GLU A 23 -4.03 -1.37 -11.63
C GLU A 23 -3.20 -1.36 -10.34
N HIS A 24 -3.18 -2.47 -9.61
CA HIS A 24 -2.34 -2.61 -8.42
C HIS A 24 -0.86 -2.43 -8.73
N THR A 25 -0.40 -3.05 -9.82
CA THR A 25 1.00 -2.91 -10.25
C THR A 25 1.30 -1.45 -10.63
N GLN A 26 0.38 -0.75 -11.30
CA GLN A 26 0.53 0.67 -11.61
C GLN A 26 0.58 1.53 -10.34
N VAL A 27 -0.27 1.24 -9.35
CA VAL A 27 -0.29 1.98 -8.07
C VAL A 27 0.98 1.75 -7.25
N GLN A 28 1.43 0.51 -7.13
CA GLN A 28 2.73 0.21 -6.51
C GLN A 28 3.86 0.95 -7.21
N HIS A 29 3.86 0.97 -8.56
CA HIS A 29 4.88 1.70 -9.33
C HIS A 29 4.86 3.21 -9.05
N MET A 30 3.68 3.85 -8.97
CA MET A 30 3.57 5.26 -8.58
C MET A 30 4.13 5.52 -7.18
N LEU A 31 3.79 4.69 -6.19
CA LEU A 31 4.32 4.80 -4.83
C LEU A 31 5.84 4.60 -4.78
N ILE A 32 6.39 3.70 -5.60
CA ILE A 32 7.83 3.52 -5.76
C ILE A 32 8.47 4.79 -6.34
N ARG A 33 7.89 5.36 -7.41
CA ARG A 33 8.39 6.58 -8.05
C ARG A 33 8.42 7.75 -7.07
N ILE A 34 7.31 7.97 -6.34
CA ILE A 34 7.22 9.07 -5.37
C ILE A 34 8.22 8.87 -4.24
N GLY A 35 8.29 7.67 -3.64
CA GLY A 35 9.23 7.39 -2.55
C GLY A 35 10.68 7.63 -2.95
N ARG A 36 11.07 7.19 -4.15
CA ARG A 36 12.43 7.43 -4.69
C ARG A 36 12.69 8.91 -4.98
N ALA A 37 11.71 9.62 -5.55
CA ALA A 37 11.84 11.05 -5.82
C ALA A 37 12.04 11.87 -4.54
N LEU A 38 11.43 11.42 -3.43
CA LEU A 38 11.61 11.97 -2.10
C LEU A 38 12.89 11.50 -1.39
N ASN A 39 13.80 10.80 -2.08
CA ASN A 39 15.06 10.25 -1.57
C ASN A 39 14.91 9.16 -0.51
N TYR A 40 13.78 8.45 -0.46
CA TYR A 40 13.61 7.25 0.35
C TYR A 40 14.14 6.00 -0.36
N GLN A 41 14.62 5.04 0.42
CA GLN A 41 14.68 3.67 -0.05
C GLN A 41 13.25 3.11 -0.05
N VAL A 42 12.89 2.37 -1.10
CA VAL A 42 11.56 1.77 -1.20
C VAL A 42 11.71 0.26 -1.14
N PHE A 43 10.92 -0.40 -0.30
CA PHE A 43 10.72 -1.85 -0.29
C PHE A 43 9.35 -2.16 -0.90
N VAL A 44 9.25 -3.26 -1.62
CA VAL A 44 7.98 -3.79 -2.17
C VAL A 44 7.77 -5.20 -1.62
N ALA A 45 6.51 -5.59 -1.44
CA ALA A 45 6.16 -6.92 -0.94
C ALA A 45 6.92 -8.03 -1.68
N ARG A 46 7.38 -9.04 -0.93
CA ARG A 46 8.24 -10.10 -1.49
C ARG A 46 7.64 -10.84 -2.68
N ASN A 47 6.31 -11.01 -2.69
CA ASN A 47 5.53 -11.66 -3.74
C ASN A 47 5.42 -10.81 -5.01
N ASP A 48 5.65 -9.51 -4.92
CA ASP A 48 5.52 -8.57 -6.04
C ASP A 48 6.88 -8.09 -6.58
N ARG A 49 7.98 -8.56 -5.99
CA ARG A 49 9.34 -8.18 -6.37
C ARG A 49 9.68 -8.45 -7.84
N ASN A 50 9.08 -9.48 -8.44
CA ASN A 50 9.31 -9.85 -9.85
C ASN A 50 8.42 -9.06 -10.82
N ARG A 51 7.55 -8.16 -10.35
CA ARG A 51 6.71 -7.33 -11.22
C ARG A 51 7.55 -6.26 -11.94
N SER A 52 6.98 -5.76 -13.02
CA SER A 52 7.49 -4.60 -13.74
C SER A 52 6.33 -3.73 -14.21
N CYS A 53 6.58 -2.44 -14.37
CA CYS A 53 5.62 -1.48 -14.89
C CYS A 53 6.35 -0.50 -15.79
N HIS A 54 5.79 -0.19 -16.97
CA HIS A 54 6.38 0.74 -17.94
C HIS A 54 7.86 0.44 -18.31
N GLY A 55 8.24 -0.84 -18.33
CA GLY A 55 9.60 -1.29 -18.64
C GLY A 55 10.58 -1.22 -17.45
N GLU A 56 10.14 -0.77 -16.28
CA GLU A 56 10.97 -0.71 -15.07
C GLU A 56 10.68 -1.90 -14.14
N SER A 57 11.73 -2.62 -13.73
CA SER A 57 11.61 -3.75 -12.79
C SER A 57 11.54 -3.26 -11.35
N PHE A 58 10.58 -3.76 -10.57
CA PHE A 58 10.47 -3.41 -9.15
C PHE A 58 11.73 -3.81 -8.38
N ALA A 59 12.32 -4.97 -8.67
CA ALA A 59 13.56 -5.42 -8.04
C ALA A 59 14.75 -4.46 -8.25
N GLN A 60 14.77 -3.71 -9.36
CA GLN A 60 15.82 -2.71 -9.65
C GLN A 60 15.54 -1.36 -8.99
N LEU A 61 14.26 -1.02 -8.80
CA LEU A 61 13.84 0.23 -8.18
C LEU A 61 13.80 0.17 -6.64
N THR A 62 13.80 -1.02 -6.04
CA THR A 62 13.51 -1.24 -4.61
C THR A 62 14.60 -2.04 -3.88
N THR A 63 14.80 -1.74 -2.60
CA THR A 63 15.69 -2.51 -1.72
C THR A 63 15.15 -3.92 -1.48
N PRO A 64 16.00 -4.97 -1.38
CA PRO A 64 15.58 -6.34 -1.11
C PRO A 64 15.20 -6.61 0.34
N ASN A 65 15.67 -5.79 1.27
CA ASN A 65 15.55 -6.07 2.69
C ASN A 65 14.87 -4.91 3.42
N LEU A 66 14.01 -5.28 4.37
CA LEU A 66 13.51 -4.34 5.38
C LEU A 66 14.61 -4.04 6.40
N PRO A 67 14.57 -2.87 7.05
CA PRO A 67 15.42 -2.59 8.20
C PRO A 67 15.09 -3.56 9.35
N ASN A 68 16.04 -3.76 10.25
CA ASN A 68 15.78 -4.50 11.48
C ASN A 68 14.86 -3.68 12.38
N ILE A 69 13.59 -4.09 12.48
CA ILE A 69 12.55 -3.45 13.30
C ILE A 69 12.46 -4.06 14.71
N GLY A 70 13.40 -4.92 15.12
CA GLY A 70 13.37 -5.55 16.45
C GLY A 70 12.25 -6.57 16.66
N ALA A 71 11.55 -6.97 15.59
CA ALA A 71 10.45 -7.91 15.64
C ALA A 71 10.91 -9.37 15.53
N SER A 72 10.01 -10.30 15.89
CA SER A 72 10.23 -11.73 15.62
C SER A 72 10.25 -12.02 14.11
N ARG A 73 10.75 -13.21 13.74
CA ARG A 73 10.79 -13.64 12.33
C ARG A 73 9.39 -13.71 11.72
N ASP A 74 8.42 -14.26 12.43
CA ASP A 74 7.04 -14.39 11.94
C ASP A 74 6.41 -13.02 11.68
N VAL A 75 6.63 -12.05 12.57
CA VAL A 75 6.17 -10.67 12.38
C VAL A 75 6.87 -10.03 11.19
N THR A 76 8.19 -10.20 11.06
CA THR A 76 8.96 -9.68 9.92
C THR A 76 8.46 -10.28 8.60
N ASP A 77 8.15 -11.58 8.57
CA ASP A 77 7.58 -12.26 7.41
C ASP A 77 6.20 -11.69 7.05
N THR A 78 5.35 -11.38 8.04
CA THR A 78 4.06 -10.73 7.83
C THR A 78 4.21 -9.30 7.28
N VAL A 79 5.10 -8.50 7.87
CA VAL A 79 5.40 -7.13 7.42
C VAL A 79 5.99 -7.12 6.01
N SER A 80 6.76 -8.15 5.62
CA SER A 80 7.31 -8.30 4.26
C SER A 80 6.26 -8.50 3.16
N LEU A 81 4.99 -8.65 3.54
CA LEU A 81 3.85 -8.74 2.64
C LEU A 81 3.05 -7.43 2.53
N ILE A 82 3.47 -6.35 3.20
CA ILE A 82 2.94 -5.00 2.97
C ILE A 82 3.41 -4.53 1.59
N ASP A 83 2.47 -3.99 0.80
CA ASP A 83 2.68 -3.77 -0.63
C ASP A 83 3.85 -2.84 -0.94
N VAL A 84 3.92 -1.68 -0.28
CA VAL A 84 5.04 -0.74 -0.41
C VAL A 84 5.41 -0.16 0.95
N ILE A 85 6.72 -0.08 1.24
CA ILE A 85 7.26 0.54 2.44
C ILE A 85 8.34 1.55 2.06
N TRP A 86 8.31 2.75 2.63
CA TRP A 86 9.34 3.77 2.48
C TRP A 86 10.24 3.80 3.71
N ILE A 87 11.55 3.83 3.48
CA ILE A 87 12.59 3.75 4.49
C ILE A 87 13.51 4.96 4.31
N ASP A 88 13.73 5.71 5.39
CA ASP A 88 14.70 6.80 5.39
C ASP A 88 16.12 6.23 5.33
N ALA A 89 16.86 6.60 4.29
CA ALA A 89 18.19 6.03 4.02
C ALA A 89 19.24 6.37 5.09
N LYS A 90 19.04 7.46 5.85
CA LYS A 90 20.02 7.94 6.85
C LYS A 90 19.80 7.31 8.21
N SER A 91 18.56 7.32 8.68
CA SER A 91 18.15 6.79 9.99
C SER A 91 17.77 5.32 9.95
N ASN A 92 17.55 4.76 8.75
CA ASN A 92 17.07 3.40 8.53
C ASN A 92 15.69 3.12 9.17
N LYS A 93 14.90 4.18 9.42
CA LYS A 93 13.54 4.09 9.97
C LYS A 93 12.51 3.93 8.85
N ILE A 94 11.44 3.20 9.14
CA ILE A 94 10.27 3.13 8.26
C ILE A 94 9.44 4.42 8.43
N ILE A 95 9.14 5.07 7.30
CA ILE A 95 8.48 6.38 7.24
C ILE A 95 7.03 6.25 6.80
N CYS A 96 6.76 5.41 5.80
CA CYS A 96 5.42 5.15 5.33
C CYS A 96 5.24 3.67 5.00
N ALA A 97 4.03 3.15 5.23
CA ALA A 97 3.59 1.83 4.81
C ALA A 97 2.27 1.96 4.04
N PHE A 98 2.19 1.29 2.90
CA PHE A 98 1.05 1.36 1.98
C PHE A 98 0.53 -0.05 1.71
N GLU A 99 -0.76 -0.24 1.91
CA GLU A 99 -1.48 -1.41 1.43
C GLU A 99 -2.31 -1.02 0.22
N VAL A 100 -2.09 -1.69 -0.91
CA VAL A 100 -2.79 -1.42 -2.15
C VAL A 100 -3.90 -2.44 -2.32
N GLU A 101 -5.12 -2.05 -1.96
CA GLU A 101 -6.25 -2.96 -1.91
C GLU A 101 -6.91 -3.14 -3.29
N LYS A 102 -7.02 -4.40 -3.73
CA LYS A 102 -7.74 -4.83 -4.96
C LYS A 102 -9.13 -5.37 -4.62
N SER A 103 -9.22 -6.69 -4.50
CA SER A 103 -10.35 -7.53 -4.06
C SER A 103 -9.97 -8.39 -2.84
N THR A 104 -8.76 -8.17 -2.30
CA THR A 104 -8.30 -8.70 -1.02
C THR A 104 -9.07 -8.10 0.16
N SER A 105 -9.00 -8.80 1.30
CA SER A 105 -9.61 -8.33 2.53
C SER A 105 -8.78 -7.19 3.10
N ILE A 106 -9.32 -5.97 3.03
CA ILE A 106 -8.82 -4.76 3.73
C ILE A 106 -8.41 -5.08 5.17
N TYR A 107 -9.15 -5.98 5.82
CA TYR A 107 -8.87 -6.45 7.18
C TYR A 107 -7.49 -7.07 7.33
N SER A 108 -7.07 -7.91 6.39
CA SER A 108 -5.76 -8.57 6.43
C SER A 108 -4.63 -7.56 6.26
N GLY A 109 -4.79 -6.59 5.37
CA GLY A 109 -3.81 -5.51 5.21
C GLY A 109 -3.67 -4.64 6.46
N MET A 110 -4.79 -4.28 7.08
CA MET A 110 -4.79 -3.55 8.35
C MET A 110 -4.08 -4.33 9.48
N LEU A 111 -4.21 -5.66 9.52
CA LEU A 111 -3.49 -6.48 10.50
C LEU A 111 -1.97 -6.46 10.26
N ARG A 112 -1.51 -6.53 9.00
CA ARG A 112 -0.08 -6.40 8.68
C ARG A 112 0.47 -5.04 9.12
N MET A 113 -0.29 -3.98 8.91
CA MET A 113 0.07 -2.64 9.40
C MET A 113 0.10 -2.57 10.92
N LYS A 114 -0.81 -3.24 11.62
CA LYS A 114 -0.82 -3.32 13.09
C LYS A 114 0.40 -4.05 13.63
N ASP A 115 0.80 -5.15 12.99
CA ASP A 115 2.02 -5.89 13.34
C ASP A 115 3.27 -5.02 13.16
N LEU A 116 3.33 -4.24 12.07
CA LEU A 116 4.39 -3.26 11.85
C LEU A 116 4.37 -2.17 12.94
N ALA A 117 3.24 -1.51 13.15
CA ALA A 117 3.11 -0.41 14.10
C ALA A 117 3.56 -0.80 15.52
N ARG A 118 3.20 -2.00 15.98
CA ARG A 118 3.60 -2.51 17.31
C ARG A 118 5.07 -2.92 17.41
N SER A 119 5.73 -3.11 16.28
CA SER A 119 7.15 -3.45 16.22
C SER A 119 8.05 -2.21 16.21
N LEU A 120 7.54 -1.06 15.77
CA LEU A 120 8.32 0.17 15.72
C LEU A 120 8.48 0.76 17.12
N SER A 121 9.68 1.24 17.44
CA SER A 121 9.97 1.89 18.73
C SER A 121 9.36 3.29 18.84
N ASP A 122 9.09 3.93 17.70
CA ASP A 122 8.58 5.30 17.60
C ASP A 122 7.33 5.31 16.70
N GLN A 123 6.39 6.24 16.95
CA GLN A 123 5.13 6.37 16.20
C GLN A 123 5.22 7.27 14.95
N ASP A 124 6.42 7.43 14.36
CA ASP A 124 6.65 8.34 13.23
C ASP A 124 6.26 7.74 11.86
N CYS A 125 5.80 6.48 11.82
CA CYS A 125 5.38 5.84 10.58
C CYS A 125 3.93 6.20 10.24
N HIS A 126 3.71 6.66 9.00
CA HIS A 126 2.37 6.90 8.46
C HIS A 126 1.85 5.70 7.67
N PHE A 127 0.59 5.35 7.90
CA PHE A 127 -0.03 4.18 7.29
C PHE A 127 -1.14 4.62 6.33
N TYR A 128 -1.16 4.01 5.14
CA TYR A 128 -2.13 4.34 4.11
C TYR A 128 -2.77 3.09 3.50
N LEU A 129 -4.11 3.06 3.51
CA LEU A 129 -4.86 2.15 2.65
C LEU A 129 -5.09 2.84 1.31
N VAL A 130 -4.50 2.31 0.26
CA VAL A 130 -4.59 2.83 -1.09
C VAL A 130 -5.59 1.95 -1.84
N ALA A 131 -6.75 2.49 -2.22
CA ALA A 131 -7.81 1.69 -2.84
C ALA A 131 -8.57 2.46 -3.92
N PRO A 132 -9.25 1.77 -4.85
CA PRO A 132 -10.13 2.42 -5.82
C PRO A 132 -11.19 3.28 -5.13
N ASP A 133 -11.49 4.43 -5.71
CA ASP A 133 -12.49 5.39 -5.21
C ASP A 133 -13.86 4.74 -4.95
N LYS A 134 -14.26 3.80 -5.81
CA LYS A 134 -15.51 3.02 -5.65
C LYS A 134 -15.59 2.21 -4.35
N ARG A 135 -14.46 1.95 -3.69
CA ARG A 135 -14.35 1.18 -2.44
C ARG A 135 -14.22 2.06 -1.20
N GLU A 136 -14.29 3.39 -1.33
CA GLU A 136 -14.15 4.31 -0.20
C GLU A 136 -15.06 3.94 0.98
N HIS A 137 -16.36 3.72 0.74
CA HIS A 137 -17.29 3.32 1.79
C HIS A 137 -16.89 2.01 2.50
N GLU A 138 -16.34 1.03 1.78
CA GLU A 138 -15.85 -0.22 2.38
C GLU A 138 -14.61 0.02 3.25
N VAL A 139 -13.66 0.81 2.75
CA VAL A 139 -12.43 1.18 3.48
C VAL A 139 -12.79 1.92 4.76
N ILE A 140 -13.63 2.94 4.67
CA ILE A 140 -14.11 3.72 5.81
C ILE A 140 -14.81 2.83 6.83
N ALA A 141 -15.67 1.91 6.37
CA ALA A 141 -16.37 0.99 7.26
C ALA A 141 -15.41 0.06 8.00
N GLN A 142 -14.35 -0.44 7.34
CA GLN A 142 -13.34 -1.30 7.98
C GLN A 142 -12.49 -0.54 9.00
N ILE A 143 -12.00 0.65 8.65
CA ILE A 143 -11.23 1.50 9.57
C ILE A 143 -12.05 1.82 10.83
N ASN A 144 -13.34 2.06 10.67
CA ASN A 144 -14.23 2.41 11.78
C ASN A 144 -14.72 1.23 12.64
N ARG A 145 -14.32 -0.02 12.35
CA ARG A 145 -14.77 -1.17 13.16
C ARG A 145 -14.26 -1.06 14.59
N PRO A 146 -15.05 -1.47 15.59
CA PRO A 146 -14.63 -1.46 17.00
C PRO A 146 -13.29 -2.16 17.28
N ALA A 147 -12.96 -3.23 16.55
CA ALA A 147 -11.69 -3.95 16.68
C ALA A 147 -10.45 -3.10 16.29
N PHE A 148 -10.67 -1.98 15.61
CA PHE A 148 -9.65 -1.02 15.19
C PHE A 148 -9.87 0.37 15.81
N LYS A 149 -11.09 0.71 16.25
CA LYS A 149 -11.35 1.93 17.04
C LYS A 149 -10.79 1.78 18.46
N GLY A 150 -9.84 2.64 18.83
CA GLY A 150 -9.23 2.69 20.17
C GLY A 150 -8.05 1.73 20.39
N ASP A 151 -7.88 0.75 19.49
CA ASP A 151 -6.86 -0.31 19.55
C ASP A 151 -5.80 -0.22 18.43
N LEU A 152 -5.94 0.76 17.53
CA LEU A 152 -4.88 1.13 16.60
C LEU A 152 -3.96 2.09 17.35
N ASP A 153 -2.75 1.64 17.67
CA ASP A 153 -1.65 2.50 18.16
C ASP A 153 -1.17 3.49 17.06
N PHE A 154 -1.91 3.64 15.96
CA PHE A 154 -1.54 4.39 14.76
C PHE A 154 -2.78 4.89 14.01
N THR A 155 -2.60 5.92 13.17
CA THR A 155 -3.64 6.45 12.28
C THR A 155 -3.46 5.90 10.87
N ILE A 156 -4.57 5.57 10.21
CA ILE A 156 -4.58 5.12 8.81
C ILE A 156 -5.27 6.16 7.94
N GLY A 157 -4.58 6.64 6.90
CA GLY A 157 -5.17 7.47 5.86
C GLY A 157 -5.71 6.63 4.70
N TYR A 158 -6.88 6.99 4.19
CA TYR A 158 -7.36 6.46 2.91
C TYR A 158 -6.78 7.29 1.77
N LEU A 159 -6.11 6.65 0.80
CA LEU A 159 -5.52 7.29 -0.37
C LEU A 159 -6.22 6.78 -1.65
N PRO A 160 -7.09 7.59 -2.28
CA PRO A 160 -7.80 7.17 -3.50
C PRO A 160 -6.87 6.96 -4.69
N PHE A 161 -7.15 5.94 -5.50
CA PHE A 161 -6.39 5.68 -6.73
C PHE A 161 -6.41 6.87 -7.69
N ASN A 162 -7.57 7.48 -7.93
CA ASN A 162 -7.65 8.58 -8.89
C ASN A 162 -6.82 9.78 -8.45
N THR A 163 -6.88 10.15 -7.17
CA THR A 163 -6.11 11.26 -6.59
C THR A 163 -4.61 10.99 -6.68
N LEU A 164 -4.17 9.76 -6.36
CA LEU A 164 -2.77 9.38 -6.49
C LEU A 164 -2.29 9.44 -7.96
N LYS A 165 -3.08 8.89 -8.90
CA LYS A 165 -2.80 8.94 -10.35
C LYS A 165 -2.68 10.39 -10.85
N GLN A 166 -3.59 11.25 -10.43
CA GLN A 166 -3.62 12.66 -10.85
C GLN A 166 -2.40 13.46 -10.36
N HIS A 167 -1.89 13.14 -9.17
CA HIS A 167 -0.85 13.95 -8.52
C HIS A 167 0.55 13.30 -8.50
N CYS A 168 0.70 12.06 -8.97
CA CYS A 168 1.97 11.32 -8.92
C CYS A 168 3.16 12.10 -9.49
N ASP A 169 3.07 12.60 -10.73
CA ASP A 169 4.17 13.30 -11.38
C ASP A 169 4.50 14.62 -10.69
N SER A 170 3.49 15.37 -10.26
CA SER A 170 3.66 16.61 -9.50
C SER A 170 4.36 16.36 -8.16
N MET A 171 4.00 15.29 -7.44
CA MET A 171 4.68 14.92 -6.20
C MET A 171 6.12 14.48 -6.45
N CYS A 172 6.38 13.73 -7.52
CA CYS A 172 7.76 13.36 -7.88
C CYS A 172 8.65 14.57 -8.21
N MET A 173 8.07 15.66 -8.72
CA MET A 173 8.82 16.84 -9.16
C MET A 173 8.94 17.93 -8.10
N LEU A 174 7.93 18.10 -7.25
CA LEU A 174 7.75 19.30 -6.43
C LEU A 174 7.64 19.04 -4.93
N ALA A 175 7.46 17.79 -4.50
CA ALA A 175 7.32 17.51 -3.08
C ALA A 175 8.69 17.43 -2.39
N ASP A 176 8.78 18.02 -1.20
CA ASP A 176 10.00 17.99 -0.38
C ASP A 176 9.99 16.86 0.68
N SER A 177 8.82 16.31 1.00
CA SER A 177 8.66 15.23 1.98
C SER A 177 7.36 14.44 1.80
N HIS A 178 7.26 13.29 2.48
CA HIS A 178 6.09 12.42 2.48
C HIS A 178 4.82 13.10 3.05
N GLU A 179 4.96 14.20 3.79
CA GLU A 179 3.83 14.98 4.33
C GLU A 179 2.88 15.49 3.22
N VAL A 180 3.36 15.59 1.98
CA VAL A 180 2.50 15.88 0.82
C VAL A 180 1.34 14.90 0.68
N LEU A 181 1.54 13.63 1.06
CA LEU A 181 0.50 12.60 0.99
C LEU A 181 -0.68 12.93 1.91
N LYS A 182 -0.45 13.63 3.03
CA LYS A 182 -1.53 14.02 3.95
C LYS A 182 -2.51 15.01 3.31
N LYS A 183 -2.08 15.74 2.28
CA LYS A 183 -2.94 16.69 1.55
C LYS A 183 -3.92 16.00 0.60
N ILE A 184 -3.68 14.73 0.28
CA ILE A 184 -4.46 13.95 -0.69
C ILE A 184 -5.09 12.70 -0.09
N ALA A 185 -4.82 12.43 1.19
CA ALA A 185 -5.39 11.32 1.94
C ALA A 185 -6.54 11.78 2.83
N HIS A 186 -7.54 10.92 3.02
CA HIS A 186 -8.68 11.15 3.90
C HIS A 186 -8.42 10.48 5.26
N PHE A 187 -8.41 11.28 6.33
CA PHE A 187 -8.18 10.81 7.71
C PHE A 187 -9.41 10.95 8.61
N GLU A 188 -10.27 11.92 8.31
CA GLU A 188 -11.51 12.14 9.04
C GLU A 188 -12.67 11.61 8.20
N PHE A 189 -13.42 10.68 8.79
CA PHE A 189 -14.56 10.04 8.15
C PHE A 189 -15.82 10.51 8.87
N PHE A 190 -16.51 11.50 8.28
CA PHE A 190 -17.77 12.05 8.81
C PHE A 190 -18.98 11.22 8.38
#